data_AF-A0A6N8A8F1-F1
#
_entry.id   AF-A0A6N8A8F1-F1
#
_cell.length_a   1.000
_cell.length_b   1.000
_cell.length_c   1.000
_cell.angle_alpha   90.00
_cell.angle_beta   90.00
_cell.angle_gamma   90.00
#
_symmetry.space_group_name_H-M   'P 1'
#
loop_
_entity.id
_entity.type
_entity.pdbx_description
1 polymer ?
#
loop_
_entity_poly.entity_id
_entity_poly.type
_entity_poly.pdbx_seq_one_letter_code
_entity_poly.pdbx_strand_id
1 'polypeptide(L)'
;MMRLNWILGLAAAALMATGSALWAGSSSRLAAPPLLLAPEQTEPWAGQFQPRQRPSRRGTATDPGFNNRMQPSAGLRRQTAPRQDDALQNAAVARPPRIASQFLPRLVTYAGPHDPGTIVIDTRKRFLYLVQGDGTAMRYGVGVGKPGFEWAGTHSVTRKAEWPDWRPPAEMRKRRPDLPVFVPGGPNNPLGARALYLGSTLYRIHGSNEPWSIGRAVSSGCIRMRNEDVVDLYNRVQIGTKVHVI
;
A
#
# COMPACT_ATOMS: atom_id res chain seq x y z
N MET A 1 10.96 -67.37 -32.58
CA MET A 1 9.56 -67.81 -32.35
C MET A 1 9.56 -68.83 -31.22
N MET A 2 8.72 -68.60 -30.18
CA MET A 2 8.23 -69.54 -29.13
C MET A 2 9.28 -70.14 -28.15
N ARG A 3 9.08 -70.33 -26.83
CA ARG A 3 8.07 -69.98 -25.79
C ARG A 3 8.73 -70.22 -24.40
N LEU A 4 8.44 -69.36 -23.42
CA LEU A 4 8.05 -69.57 -22.00
C LEU A 4 8.16 -71.02 -21.41
N ASN A 5 8.61 -71.31 -20.16
CA ASN A 5 8.09 -70.85 -18.86
C ASN A 5 8.83 -71.47 -17.61
N TRP A 6 9.07 -70.64 -16.55
CA TRP A 6 8.84 -70.79 -15.07
C TRP A 6 9.75 -71.63 -14.16
N ILE A 7 10.08 -71.05 -12.96
CA ILE A 7 9.69 -71.53 -11.61
C ILE A 7 10.06 -70.50 -10.50
N LEU A 8 9.07 -70.26 -9.62
CA LEU A 8 8.93 -69.82 -8.20
C LEU A 8 10.19 -69.53 -7.34
N GLY A 9 10.20 -68.71 -6.27
CA GLY A 9 9.14 -68.02 -5.49
C GLY A 9 9.65 -67.46 -4.13
N LEU A 10 8.73 -66.82 -3.37
CA LEU A 10 8.70 -66.47 -1.92
C LEU A 10 9.56 -65.27 -1.42
N ALA A 11 8.99 -64.13 -0.99
CA ALA A 11 8.14 -63.80 0.18
C ALA A 11 8.94 -63.21 1.36
N ALA A 12 8.67 -61.93 1.70
CA ALA A 12 8.69 -61.42 3.07
C ALA A 12 8.03 -60.03 3.13
N ALA A 13 6.89 -59.96 3.83
CA ALA A 13 6.23 -58.72 4.22
C ALA A 13 6.93 -58.11 5.44
N ALA A 14 7.02 -56.78 5.50
CA ALA A 14 7.19 -56.05 6.75
C ALA A 14 6.39 -54.75 6.68
N LEU A 15 5.23 -54.76 7.35
CA LEU A 15 4.53 -53.55 7.78
C LEU A 15 5.38 -52.85 8.84
N MET A 16 5.58 -51.54 8.70
CA MET A 16 5.60 -50.64 9.85
C MET A 16 4.87 -49.34 9.49
N ALA A 17 3.63 -49.27 9.95
CA ALA A 17 2.87 -48.04 10.10
C ALA A 17 3.22 -47.43 11.45
N THR A 18 3.73 -46.20 11.49
CA THR A 18 3.54 -45.29 12.63
C THR A 18 3.63 -43.83 12.17
N GLY A 19 2.70 -43.01 12.66
CA GLY A 19 2.98 -41.58 12.90
C GLY A 19 2.42 -40.58 11.91
N SER A 20 1.09 -40.45 11.80
CA SER A 20 0.45 -39.22 11.31
C SER A 20 0.65 -38.09 12.33
N ALA A 21 1.48 -37.10 12.02
CA ALA A 21 1.48 -35.83 12.73
C ALA A 21 0.78 -34.77 11.86
N LEU A 22 -0.54 -34.65 12.08
CA LEU A 22 -1.34 -33.54 11.56
C LEU A 22 -0.94 -32.28 12.33
N TRP A 23 -0.08 -31.44 11.75
CA TRP A 23 0.04 -30.06 12.19
C TRP A 23 -1.17 -29.28 11.68
N ALA A 24 -2.28 -29.36 12.42
CA ALA A 24 -3.42 -28.47 12.28
C ALA A 24 -3.00 -27.09 12.81
N GLY A 25 -2.26 -26.33 12.01
CA GLY A 25 -2.11 -24.90 12.20
C GLY A 25 -3.46 -24.24 11.96
N SER A 26 -4.20 -23.98 13.02
CA SER A 26 -5.43 -23.18 13.00
C SER A 26 -5.08 -21.77 12.53
N SER A 27 -5.07 -21.59 11.20
CA SER A 27 -5.13 -20.26 10.62
C SER A 27 -6.56 -19.80 10.85
N SER A 28 -6.74 -19.03 11.92
CA SER A 28 -7.95 -18.26 12.16
C SER A 28 -8.20 -17.44 10.90
N ARG A 29 -9.07 -17.95 10.01
CA ARG A 29 -9.62 -17.18 8.91
C ARG A 29 -10.54 -16.15 9.56
N LEU A 30 -9.95 -15.07 10.05
CA LEU A 30 -10.68 -13.83 10.20
C LEU A 30 -11.14 -13.50 8.78
N ALA A 31 -12.41 -13.77 8.52
CA ALA A 31 -13.03 -13.38 7.27
C ALA A 31 -12.75 -11.89 7.08
N ALA A 32 -12.14 -11.54 5.94
CA ALA A 32 -11.91 -10.16 5.59
C ALA A 32 -13.28 -9.44 5.61
N PRO A 33 -13.39 -8.28 6.27
CA PRO A 33 -14.65 -7.53 6.25
C PRO A 33 -15.03 -7.23 4.78
N PRO A 34 -16.32 -7.31 4.43
CA PRO A 34 -16.77 -6.98 3.09
C PRO A 34 -16.40 -5.53 2.78
N LEU A 35 -16.06 -5.24 1.52
CA LEU A 35 -15.88 -3.89 1.01
C LEU A 35 -17.24 -3.17 1.04
N LEU A 36 -17.66 -2.68 2.20
CA LEU A 36 -18.66 -1.62 2.27
C LEU A 36 -17.98 -0.33 1.81
N LEU A 37 -18.40 0.15 0.65
CA LEU A 37 -18.26 1.54 0.27
C LEU A 37 -19.07 2.36 1.29
N ALA A 38 -18.42 2.88 2.33
CA ALA A 38 -18.99 3.95 3.14
C ALA A 38 -18.75 5.27 2.37
N PRO A 39 -19.80 5.97 1.91
CA PRO A 39 -19.64 7.37 1.57
C PRO A 39 -19.45 8.13 2.89
N GLU A 40 -18.56 9.13 2.86
CA GLU A 40 -18.45 10.18 3.89
C GLU A 40 -17.77 9.79 5.22
N GLN A 41 -16.44 9.71 5.22
CA GLN A 41 -15.61 10.00 6.42
C GLN A 41 -14.36 10.78 6.01
N THR A 42 -14.53 12.08 5.83
CA THR A 42 -13.43 13.05 5.81
C THR A 42 -13.25 13.58 7.23
N GLU A 43 -12.19 13.20 7.94
CA GLU A 43 -11.76 13.90 9.16
C GLU A 43 -10.22 14.11 9.16
N PRO A 44 -9.73 15.26 9.66
CA PRO A 44 -8.36 15.72 9.46
C PRO A 44 -7.46 15.31 10.63
N TRP A 45 -6.65 14.26 10.45
CA TRP A 45 -5.76 13.78 11.51
C TRP A 45 -4.26 13.99 11.24
N ALA A 46 -3.88 14.78 10.24
CA ALA A 46 -2.49 15.09 9.89
C ALA A 46 -1.74 15.98 10.92
N GLY A 47 -2.13 15.98 12.20
CA GLY A 47 -1.58 16.83 13.26
C GLY A 47 -0.69 16.14 14.30
N GLN A 48 -0.54 14.81 14.29
CA GLN A 48 -0.05 14.10 15.50
C GLN A 48 1.48 13.91 15.63
N PHE A 49 2.29 14.78 15.02
CA PHE A 49 3.71 14.90 15.37
C PHE A 49 4.15 16.36 15.38
N GLN A 50 3.90 17.05 16.50
CA GLN A 50 4.61 18.28 16.86
C GLN A 50 5.51 18.01 18.08
N PRO A 51 6.79 18.41 18.07
CA PRO A 51 7.65 18.29 19.24
C PRO A 51 7.16 19.25 20.34
N ARG A 52 6.95 18.72 21.55
CA ARG A 52 6.54 19.49 22.73
C ARG A 52 7.54 20.61 23.02
N GLN A 53 7.13 21.87 22.88
CA GLN A 53 7.83 23.01 23.48
C GLN A 53 7.40 23.14 24.95
N ARG A 54 8.38 23.24 25.86
CA ARG A 54 8.15 23.47 27.30
C ARG A 54 7.74 24.93 27.54
N PRO A 55 6.71 25.21 28.36
CA PRO A 55 6.38 26.60 28.71
C PRO A 55 7.33 27.15 29.77
N SER A 56 7.82 28.37 29.54
CA SER A 56 8.49 29.22 30.51
C SER A 56 7.46 29.83 31.48
N ARG A 57 7.72 29.70 32.78
CA ARG A 57 6.92 30.31 33.86
C ARG A 57 7.08 31.82 33.84
N ARG A 58 5.97 32.56 33.79
CA ARG A 58 5.91 34.01 34.10
C ARG A 58 5.02 34.18 35.32
N GLY A 59 5.59 34.68 36.42
CA GLY A 59 4.90 34.91 37.70
C GLY A 59 4.46 36.37 37.85
N THR A 60 3.20 36.50 38.28
CA THR A 60 2.62 37.47 39.26
C THR A 60 2.99 38.96 39.18
N ALA A 61 1.97 39.78 38.92
CA ALA A 61 1.88 41.12 39.50
C ALA A 61 0.41 41.44 39.83
N THR A 62 0.23 41.97 41.03
CA THR A 62 -0.98 42.31 41.77
C THR A 62 -1.62 43.63 41.32
N ASP A 63 -2.95 43.69 41.35
CA ASP A 63 -3.78 44.91 41.37
C ASP A 63 -3.78 45.51 42.81
N PRO A 64 -3.88 46.85 43.01
CA PRO A 64 -5.21 47.41 43.25
C PRO A 64 -5.45 48.88 42.78
N GLY A 65 -6.63 49.11 42.18
CA GLY A 65 -7.60 50.16 42.59
C GLY A 65 -7.50 51.57 41.96
N PHE A 66 -8.63 52.10 41.47
CA PHE A 66 -9.24 53.41 41.84
C PHE A 66 -10.46 53.78 40.95
N ASN A 67 -11.26 54.72 41.46
CA ASN A 67 -12.69 54.95 41.27
C ASN A 67 -13.22 55.56 39.94
N ASN A 68 -14.52 55.30 39.79
CA ASN A 68 -15.59 55.75 38.89
C ASN A 68 -15.65 57.27 38.53
N ARG A 69 -15.93 57.60 37.26
CA ARG A 69 -16.72 58.80 36.85
C ARG A 69 -17.32 58.67 35.43
N MET A 70 -18.61 58.98 35.32
CA MET A 70 -19.45 58.96 34.11
C MET A 70 -19.05 59.95 33.01
N GLN A 71 -19.27 59.58 31.74
CA GLN A 71 -19.69 60.46 30.63
C GLN A 71 -20.66 59.72 29.68
N PRO A 72 -21.66 60.41 29.08
CA PRO A 72 -22.72 59.76 28.29
C PRO A 72 -22.50 59.79 26.77
N SER A 73 -23.05 58.75 26.12
CA SER A 73 -23.71 58.68 24.81
C SER A 73 -23.02 59.25 23.55
N ALA A 74 -22.53 58.35 22.68
CA ALA A 74 -22.68 58.47 21.21
C ALA A 74 -22.24 57.18 20.50
N GLY A 75 -23.03 56.71 19.52
CA GLY A 75 -22.52 55.83 18.46
C GLY A 75 -23.12 54.43 18.38
N LEU A 76 -24.32 54.36 17.79
CA LEU A 76 -24.84 53.13 17.20
C LEU A 76 -23.89 52.67 16.08
N ARG A 77 -23.18 51.55 16.29
CA ARG A 77 -22.70 50.73 15.17
C ARG A 77 -22.76 49.27 15.62
N ARG A 78 -23.90 48.64 15.34
CA ARG A 78 -24.03 47.18 15.34
C ARG A 78 -22.98 46.68 14.34
N GLN A 79 -21.82 46.29 14.83
CA GLN A 79 -20.90 45.45 14.08
C GLN A 79 -21.62 44.11 13.98
N THR A 80 -22.38 43.91 12.91
CA THR A 80 -22.78 42.57 12.49
C THR A 80 -21.47 41.83 12.20
N ALA A 81 -21.03 41.02 13.16
CA ALA A 81 -20.02 40.01 12.90
C ALA A 81 -20.47 39.23 11.66
N PRO A 82 -19.59 38.96 10.68
CA PRO A 82 -19.94 38.05 9.61
C PRO A 82 -20.42 36.75 10.25
N ARG A 83 -21.60 36.27 9.84
CA ARG A 83 -22.15 35.01 10.35
C ARG A 83 -21.08 33.95 10.15
N GLN A 84 -20.81 33.17 11.20
CA GLN A 84 -19.86 32.05 11.17
C GLN A 84 -20.19 31.06 10.03
N ASP A 85 -21.42 31.09 9.53
CA ASP A 85 -21.93 30.37 8.37
C ASP A 85 -21.08 30.61 7.09
N ASP A 86 -20.60 31.83 6.84
CA ASP A 86 -19.81 32.14 5.63
C ASP A 86 -18.36 31.61 5.72
N ALA A 87 -17.85 31.40 6.93
CA ALA A 87 -16.50 30.89 7.17
C ALA A 87 -16.42 29.36 7.07
N LEU A 88 -17.54 28.66 7.31
CA LEU A 88 -17.62 27.20 7.17
C LEU A 88 -17.76 26.77 5.70
N GLN A 89 -18.28 27.64 4.82
CA GLN A 89 -18.44 27.33 3.40
C GLN A 89 -17.10 27.34 2.61
N ASN A 90 -16.07 28.03 3.12
CA ASN A 90 -14.79 28.23 2.41
C ASN A 90 -13.65 27.32 2.90
N ALA A 91 -13.92 26.41 3.84
CA ALA A 91 -13.03 25.28 4.07
C ALA A 91 -13.23 24.27 2.93
N ALA A 92 -12.78 24.62 1.73
CA ALA A 92 -12.63 23.68 0.65
C ALA A 92 -11.72 22.56 1.15
N VAL A 93 -12.32 21.44 1.57
CA VAL A 93 -11.62 20.20 1.88
C VAL A 93 -10.74 19.95 0.68
N ALA A 94 -9.42 20.12 0.86
CA ALA A 94 -8.46 19.98 -0.21
C ALA A 94 -8.67 18.60 -0.81
N ARG A 95 -9.27 18.53 -2.00
CA ARG A 95 -9.54 17.25 -2.66
C ARG A 95 -8.22 16.49 -2.71
N PRO A 96 -8.17 15.23 -2.25
CA PRO A 96 -6.93 14.47 -2.28
C PRO A 96 -6.36 14.54 -3.69
N PRO A 97 -5.02 14.65 -3.85
CA PRO A 97 -4.41 14.87 -5.14
C PRO A 97 -4.92 13.83 -6.13
N ARG A 98 -5.62 14.28 -7.17
CA ARG A 98 -6.17 13.37 -8.16
C ARG A 98 -5.02 12.77 -8.94
N ILE A 99 -5.00 11.45 -9.01
CA ILE A 99 -4.06 10.72 -9.87
C ILE A 99 -4.35 11.17 -11.30
N ALA A 100 -3.30 11.50 -12.06
CA ALA A 100 -3.46 11.87 -13.46
C ALA A 100 -4.08 10.70 -14.24
N SER A 101 -5.08 10.99 -15.06
CA SER A 101 -5.90 9.99 -15.76
C SER A 101 -5.07 8.99 -16.59
N GLN A 102 -3.91 9.40 -17.08
CA GLN A 102 -2.97 8.54 -17.82
C GLN A 102 -2.44 7.34 -17.01
N PHE A 103 -2.43 7.43 -15.68
CA PHE A 103 -1.98 6.40 -14.75
C PHE A 103 -3.09 5.47 -14.26
N LEU A 104 -4.33 5.70 -14.70
CA LEU A 104 -5.42 4.76 -14.45
C LEU A 104 -5.29 3.51 -15.36
N PRO A 105 -5.85 2.36 -14.95
CA PRO A 105 -5.82 1.15 -15.74
C PRO A 105 -6.38 1.35 -17.14
N ARG A 106 -5.71 0.78 -18.14
CA ARG A 106 -6.13 0.85 -19.54
C ARG A 106 -5.66 -0.36 -20.32
N LEU A 107 -6.55 -0.94 -21.12
CA LEU A 107 -6.17 -1.92 -22.14
C LEU A 107 -5.42 -1.20 -23.27
N VAL A 108 -4.23 -1.69 -23.61
CA VAL A 108 -3.38 -1.10 -24.66
C VAL A 108 -2.86 -2.18 -25.60
N THR A 109 -2.55 -1.82 -26.84
CA THR A 109 -1.79 -2.68 -27.73
C THR A 109 -0.42 -2.97 -27.14
N TYR A 110 0.05 -4.20 -27.29
CA TYR A 110 1.32 -4.68 -26.78
C TYR A 110 2.12 -5.36 -27.88
N ALA A 111 3.16 -4.68 -28.35
CA ALA A 111 4.06 -5.18 -29.39
C ALA A 111 5.40 -5.71 -28.82
N GLY A 112 5.46 -5.95 -27.51
CA GLY A 112 6.68 -6.46 -26.87
C GLY A 112 6.87 -7.97 -27.08
N PRO A 113 8.09 -8.49 -26.86
CA PRO A 113 8.43 -9.89 -27.15
C PRO A 113 8.03 -10.88 -26.04
N HIS A 114 7.24 -10.46 -25.05
CA HIS A 114 6.99 -11.26 -23.85
C HIS A 114 5.72 -12.09 -23.99
N ASP A 115 5.73 -13.29 -23.42
CA ASP A 115 4.61 -14.22 -23.49
C ASP A 115 3.39 -13.74 -22.68
N PRO A 116 2.16 -14.14 -23.07
CA PRO A 116 0.95 -13.87 -22.31
C PRO A 116 1.05 -14.33 -20.84
N GLY A 117 0.47 -13.55 -19.93
CA GLY A 117 0.55 -13.78 -18.49
C GLY A 117 1.83 -13.23 -17.83
N THR A 118 2.76 -12.68 -18.60
CA THR A 118 3.96 -12.01 -18.09
C THR A 118 3.63 -10.61 -17.57
N ILE A 119 4.29 -10.21 -16.47
CA ILE A 119 4.30 -8.84 -16.00
C ILE A 119 5.55 -8.14 -16.56
N VAL A 120 5.37 -6.97 -17.17
CA VAL A 120 6.46 -6.09 -17.61
C VAL A 120 6.33 -4.75 -16.92
N ILE A 121 7.42 -4.24 -16.34
CA ILE A 121 7.44 -2.99 -15.59
C ILE A 121 8.44 -2.06 -16.27
N ASP A 122 7.95 -0.99 -16.87
CA ASP A 122 8.77 0.09 -17.41
C ASP A 122 8.88 1.19 -16.35
N THR A 123 10.03 1.21 -15.68
CA THR A 123 10.27 2.10 -14.54
C THR A 123 10.40 3.57 -14.97
N ARG A 124 10.89 3.81 -16.19
CA ARG A 124 11.04 5.16 -16.76
C ARG A 124 9.68 5.76 -17.08
N LYS A 125 8.79 4.99 -17.71
CA LYS A 125 7.43 5.42 -18.02
C LYS A 125 6.47 5.30 -16.84
N ARG A 126 6.87 4.56 -15.79
CA ARG A 126 6.09 4.34 -14.57
C ARG A 126 4.78 3.60 -14.85
N PHE A 127 4.90 2.56 -15.68
CA PHE A 127 3.80 1.67 -16.03
C PHE A 127 4.17 0.21 -15.78
N LEU A 128 3.18 -0.55 -15.32
CA LEU A 128 3.18 -2.00 -15.30
C LEU A 128 2.21 -2.51 -16.37
N TYR A 129 2.59 -3.54 -17.09
CA TYR A 129 1.82 -4.19 -18.14
C TYR A 129 1.63 -5.66 -17.76
N LEU A 130 0.39 -6.12 -17.74
CA LEU A 130 0.06 -7.55 -17.73
C LEU A 130 -0.26 -7.98 -19.15
N VAL A 131 0.64 -8.73 -19.77
CA VAL A 131 0.56 -9.14 -21.18
C VAL A 131 -0.58 -10.15 -21.38
N GLN A 132 -1.36 -9.96 -22.45
CA GLN A 132 -2.49 -10.80 -22.84
C GLN A 132 -2.20 -11.53 -24.17
N GLY A 133 -3.02 -12.54 -24.50
CA GLY A 133 -2.80 -13.42 -25.66
C GLY A 133 -3.19 -12.84 -27.01
N ASP A 134 -3.93 -11.73 -27.04
CA ASP A 134 -4.51 -11.11 -28.23
C ASP A 134 -3.70 -9.92 -28.76
N GLY A 135 -2.40 -9.84 -28.40
CA GLY A 135 -1.54 -8.71 -28.76
C GLY A 135 -1.83 -7.45 -27.95
N THR A 136 -2.49 -7.58 -26.80
CA THR A 136 -2.76 -6.48 -25.88
C THR A 136 -2.09 -6.68 -24.51
N ALA A 137 -2.13 -5.66 -23.67
CA ALA A 137 -1.79 -5.74 -22.28
C ALA A 137 -2.71 -4.84 -21.44
N MET A 138 -3.03 -5.28 -20.23
CA MET A 138 -3.61 -4.38 -19.24
C MET A 138 -2.48 -3.54 -18.64
N ARG A 139 -2.54 -2.22 -18.83
CA ARG A 139 -1.55 -1.27 -18.32
C ARG A 139 -2.05 -0.60 -17.05
N TYR A 140 -1.21 -0.51 -16.03
CA TYR A 140 -1.45 0.16 -14.76
C TYR A 140 -0.38 1.22 -14.49
N GLY A 141 -0.76 2.36 -13.91
CA GLY A 141 0.22 3.30 -13.37
C GLY A 141 0.89 2.76 -12.11
N VAL A 142 2.19 3.03 -11.96
CA VAL A 142 2.95 2.63 -10.76
C VAL A 142 3.75 3.78 -10.16
N GLY A 143 3.97 3.73 -8.86
CA GLY A 143 5.05 4.45 -8.18
C GLY A 143 6.31 3.57 -8.15
N VAL A 144 7.47 4.17 -8.41
CA VAL A 144 8.74 3.44 -8.55
C VAL A 144 9.80 3.93 -7.56
N GLY A 145 10.94 3.24 -7.53
CA GLY A 145 12.11 3.65 -6.75
C GLY A 145 12.54 5.06 -7.12
N LYS A 146 12.94 5.85 -6.12
CA LYS A 146 13.66 7.11 -6.35
C LYS A 146 15.07 6.83 -6.90
N PRO A 147 15.77 7.83 -7.44
CA PRO A 147 17.15 7.67 -7.88
C PRO A 147 18.05 7.03 -6.82
N GLY A 148 18.84 6.03 -7.24
CA GLY A 148 19.67 5.18 -6.38
C GLY A 148 18.95 3.98 -5.76
N PHE A 149 17.67 3.75 -6.12
CA PHE A 149 16.88 2.59 -5.69
C PHE A 149 16.28 1.85 -6.90
N GLU A 150 16.75 2.14 -8.11
CA GLU A 150 16.37 1.42 -9.32
C GLU A 150 16.97 0.01 -9.35
N TRP A 151 16.28 -0.87 -10.04
CA TRP A 151 16.73 -2.23 -10.32
C TRP A 151 16.05 -2.70 -11.60
N ALA A 152 16.67 -3.66 -12.27
CA ALA A 152 16.21 -4.22 -13.53
C ALA A 152 16.51 -5.72 -13.56
N GLY A 153 15.86 -6.43 -14.48
CA GLY A 153 16.08 -7.86 -14.68
C GLY A 153 14.79 -8.68 -14.67
N THR A 154 14.96 -9.99 -14.63
CA THR A 154 13.86 -10.97 -14.68
C THR A 154 13.70 -11.66 -13.35
N HIS A 155 12.47 -11.68 -12.85
CA HIS A 155 12.09 -12.27 -11.58
C HIS A 155 10.83 -13.10 -11.74
N SER A 156 10.38 -13.71 -10.65
CA SER A 156 9.10 -14.39 -10.57
C SER A 156 8.36 -14.00 -9.30
N VAL A 157 7.03 -14.04 -9.37
CA VAL A 157 6.18 -13.93 -8.18
C VAL A 157 6.38 -15.19 -7.34
N THR A 158 7.02 -15.09 -6.18
CA THR A 158 7.28 -16.23 -5.28
C THR A 158 6.25 -16.35 -4.17
N ARG A 159 5.61 -15.24 -3.81
CA ARG A 159 4.58 -15.21 -2.77
C ARG A 159 3.55 -14.13 -3.05
N LYS A 160 2.35 -14.37 -2.54
CA LYS A 160 1.21 -13.45 -2.57
C LYS A 160 0.65 -13.29 -1.16
N ALA A 161 0.26 -12.07 -0.77
CA ALA A 161 -0.46 -11.81 0.47
C ALA A 161 -1.58 -10.80 0.28
N GLU A 162 -2.67 -11.05 1.01
CA GLU A 162 -3.72 -10.08 1.29
C GLU A 162 -3.41 -9.35 2.59
N TRP A 163 -3.64 -8.03 2.62
CA TRP A 163 -3.37 -7.15 3.76
C TRP A 163 -2.04 -7.51 4.48
N PRO A 164 -0.91 -7.47 3.77
CA PRO A 164 0.36 -7.92 4.30
C PRO A 164 0.82 -7.06 5.49
N ASP A 165 1.34 -7.71 6.52
CA ASP A 165 2.12 -7.02 7.54
C ASP A 165 3.37 -6.38 6.94
N TRP A 166 3.78 -5.25 7.52
CA TRP A 166 4.99 -4.56 7.12
C TRP A 166 5.99 -4.44 8.25
N ARG A 167 7.22 -4.84 7.95
CA ARG A 167 8.41 -4.59 8.77
C ARG A 167 9.39 -3.82 7.88
N PRO A 168 9.73 -2.55 8.20
CA PRO A 168 10.67 -1.81 7.38
C PRO A 168 12.04 -2.52 7.38
N PRO A 169 12.72 -2.62 6.23
CA PRO A 169 14.07 -3.18 6.16
C PRO A 169 15.04 -2.48 7.12
N ALA A 170 16.05 -3.21 7.60
CA ALA A 170 17.02 -2.70 8.58
C ALA A 170 17.74 -1.44 8.06
N GLU A 171 18.11 -1.42 6.78
CA GLU A 171 18.75 -0.29 6.11
C GLU A 171 17.83 0.92 6.05
N MET A 172 16.52 0.70 5.88
CA MET A 172 15.52 1.77 5.91
C MET A 172 15.42 2.37 7.31
N ARG A 173 15.37 1.53 8.36
CA ARG A 173 15.37 1.98 9.77
C ARG A 173 16.65 2.70 10.16
N LYS A 174 17.81 2.30 9.61
CA LYS A 174 19.08 3.02 9.82
C LYS A 174 19.02 4.45 9.27
N ARG A 175 18.39 4.65 8.11
CA ARG A 175 18.21 5.99 7.51
C ARG A 175 17.06 6.79 8.15
N ARG A 176 16.04 6.10 8.65
CA ARG A 176 14.84 6.68 9.26
C ARG A 176 14.53 5.97 10.59
N PRO A 177 15.25 6.33 11.67
CA PRO A 177 15.07 5.69 12.97
C PRO A 177 13.68 5.91 13.59
N ASP A 178 12.94 6.90 13.09
CA ASP A 178 11.57 7.24 13.47
C ASP A 178 10.51 6.24 12.96
N LEU A 179 10.87 5.35 12.03
CA LEU A 179 9.93 4.39 11.48
C LEU A 179 9.49 3.33 12.52
N PRO A 180 8.21 2.92 12.51
CA PRO A 180 7.74 1.84 13.37
C PRO A 180 8.45 0.53 13.02
N VAL A 181 8.70 -0.31 14.03
CA VAL A 181 9.34 -1.63 13.82
C VAL A 181 8.40 -2.61 13.11
N PHE A 182 7.11 -2.41 13.26
CA PHE A 182 6.05 -3.27 12.73
C PHE A 182 4.79 -2.44 12.49
N VAL A 183 4.13 -2.69 11.37
CA VAL A 183 2.79 -2.18 11.08
C VAL A 183 1.93 -3.38 10.65
N PRO A 184 0.82 -3.65 11.36
CA PRO A 184 -0.07 -4.75 10.99
C PRO A 184 -0.75 -4.48 9.64
N GLY A 185 -1.23 -5.54 8.99
CA GLY A 185 -2.09 -5.43 7.81
C GLY A 185 -3.31 -4.53 8.06
N GLY A 186 -3.65 -3.69 7.08
CA GLY A 186 -4.82 -2.81 7.13
C GLY A 186 -4.66 -1.53 6.30
N PRO A 187 -5.67 -0.65 6.28
CA PRO A 187 -5.69 0.55 5.42
C PRO A 187 -4.51 1.51 5.64
N ASN A 188 -3.96 1.56 6.86
CA ASN A 188 -2.83 2.43 7.21
C ASN A 188 -1.47 1.81 6.88
N ASN A 189 -1.43 0.56 6.44
CA ASN A 189 -0.19 -0.12 6.12
C ASN A 189 0.36 0.38 4.77
N PRO A 190 1.67 0.74 4.68
CA PRO A 190 2.24 1.26 3.44
C PRO A 190 2.31 0.24 2.29
N LEU A 191 2.14 -1.06 2.59
CA LEU A 191 2.01 -2.10 1.58
C LEU A 191 0.60 -2.19 0.96
N GLY A 192 -0.40 -1.54 1.57
CA GLY A 192 -1.77 -1.49 1.08
C GLY A 192 -2.48 -2.85 1.08
N ALA A 193 -3.43 -3.01 0.17
CA ALA A 193 -4.38 -4.13 0.18
C ALA A 193 -3.78 -5.48 -0.23
N ARG A 194 -2.77 -5.50 -1.11
CA ARG A 194 -2.13 -6.72 -1.63
C ARG A 194 -0.64 -6.52 -1.82
N ALA A 195 0.13 -7.61 -1.73
CA ALA A 195 1.52 -7.64 -2.16
C ALA A 195 1.89 -8.94 -2.90
N LEU A 196 2.70 -8.78 -3.93
CA LEU A 196 3.36 -9.83 -4.71
C LEU A 196 4.87 -9.71 -4.45
N TYR A 197 5.47 -10.78 -3.96
CA TYR A 197 6.88 -10.84 -3.56
C TYR A 197 7.70 -11.41 -4.71
N LEU A 198 8.85 -10.80 -4.99
CA LEU A 198 9.62 -11.07 -6.21
C LEU A 198 10.92 -11.83 -5.90
N GLY A 199 10.98 -13.09 -6.32
CA GLY A 199 12.17 -13.94 -6.14
C GLY A 199 12.59 -14.06 -4.67
N SER A 200 13.91 -14.06 -4.47
CA SER A 200 14.59 -13.95 -3.17
C SER A 200 14.93 -12.48 -2.81
N THR A 201 14.37 -11.52 -3.53
CA THR A 201 14.69 -10.09 -3.33
C THR A 201 13.86 -9.47 -2.20
N LEU A 202 14.24 -8.27 -1.80
CA LEU A 202 13.42 -7.43 -0.90
C LEU A 202 12.30 -6.69 -1.66
N TYR A 203 12.27 -6.76 -2.99
CA TYR A 203 11.33 -6.02 -3.84
C TYR A 203 9.98 -6.71 -3.96
N ARG A 204 8.96 -5.87 -4.13
CA ARG A 204 7.55 -6.26 -4.15
C ARG A 204 6.79 -5.37 -5.13
N ILE A 205 5.74 -5.93 -5.71
CA ILE A 205 4.64 -5.16 -6.30
C ILE A 205 3.54 -5.12 -5.24
N HIS A 206 3.13 -3.94 -4.79
CA HIS A 206 2.17 -3.84 -3.69
C HIS A 206 1.25 -2.63 -3.84
N GLY A 207 0.19 -2.59 -3.03
CA GLY A 207 -0.73 -1.46 -2.95
C GLY A 207 -0.10 -0.22 -2.31
N SER A 208 -0.92 0.74 -1.91
CA SER A 208 -0.41 1.94 -1.23
C SER A 208 -1.52 2.57 -0.41
N ASN A 209 -1.18 3.05 0.77
CA ASN A 209 -2.01 4.00 1.54
C ASN A 209 -1.82 5.46 1.06
N GLU A 210 -0.92 5.69 0.11
CA GLU A 210 -0.62 7.01 -0.48
C GLU A 210 -0.89 6.96 -2.00
N PRO A 211 -2.16 6.96 -2.45
CA PRO A 211 -2.50 6.80 -3.86
C PRO A 211 -1.93 7.92 -4.76
N TRP A 212 -1.68 9.12 -4.22
CA TRP A 212 -1.04 10.22 -4.95
C TRP A 212 0.45 9.98 -5.29
N SER A 213 1.07 8.89 -4.82
CA SER A 213 2.43 8.51 -5.18
C SER A 213 2.55 7.88 -6.57
N ILE A 214 1.43 7.47 -7.16
CA ILE A 214 1.39 6.76 -8.43
C ILE A 214 1.82 7.70 -9.57
N GLY A 215 2.68 7.20 -10.45
CA GLY A 215 3.31 8.00 -11.49
C GLY A 215 4.50 8.83 -11.02
N ARG A 216 5.06 8.54 -9.83
CA ARG A 216 6.22 9.25 -9.24
C ARG A 216 7.32 8.27 -8.79
N ALA A 217 8.55 8.77 -8.70
CA ALA A 217 9.73 8.04 -8.22
C ALA A 217 9.98 8.38 -6.73
N VAL A 218 9.33 7.66 -5.81
CA VAL A 218 9.31 8.00 -4.37
C VAL A 218 9.57 6.81 -3.45
N SER A 219 9.61 5.59 -3.97
CA SER A 219 9.79 4.40 -3.15
C SER A 219 11.28 4.12 -2.87
N SER A 220 11.55 3.21 -1.94
CA SER A 220 12.89 2.62 -1.73
C SER A 220 13.12 1.38 -2.60
N GLY A 221 12.51 1.33 -3.79
CA GLY A 221 12.73 0.29 -4.81
C GLY A 221 11.52 -0.62 -5.06
N CYS A 222 10.55 -0.73 -4.14
CA CYS A 222 9.32 -1.47 -4.42
C CYS A 222 8.44 -0.76 -5.46
N ILE A 223 7.60 -1.54 -6.15
CA ILE A 223 6.63 -1.03 -7.13
C ILE A 223 5.29 -0.82 -6.42
N ARG A 224 4.86 0.44 -6.31
CA ARG A 224 3.61 0.83 -5.64
C ARG A 224 2.49 0.95 -6.67
N MET A 225 1.31 0.44 -6.33
CA MET A 225 0.09 0.52 -7.12
C MET A 225 -1.04 1.11 -6.29
N ARG A 226 -2.10 1.58 -6.94
CA ARG A 226 -3.37 1.82 -6.23
C ARG A 226 -3.88 0.51 -5.65
N ASN A 227 -4.66 0.60 -4.57
CA ASN A 227 -5.20 -0.62 -3.94
C ASN A 227 -6.15 -1.37 -4.88
N GLU A 228 -6.96 -0.68 -5.66
CA GLU A 228 -7.86 -1.32 -6.63
C GLU A 228 -7.06 -2.06 -7.72
N ASP A 229 -6.00 -1.41 -8.21
CA ASP A 229 -5.19 -1.91 -9.31
C ASP A 229 -4.33 -3.11 -8.89
N VAL A 230 -3.79 -3.11 -7.66
CA VAL A 230 -3.05 -4.27 -7.14
C VAL A 230 -3.98 -5.44 -6.82
N VAL A 231 -5.22 -5.18 -6.41
CA VAL A 231 -6.22 -6.24 -6.18
C VAL A 231 -6.57 -6.90 -7.50
N ASP A 232 -6.81 -6.13 -8.55
CA ASP A 232 -7.04 -6.65 -9.89
C ASP A 232 -5.84 -7.49 -10.39
N LEU A 233 -4.62 -6.94 -10.32
CA LEU A 233 -3.41 -7.68 -10.70
C LEU A 233 -3.25 -8.97 -9.89
N TYR A 234 -3.43 -8.89 -8.56
CA TYR A 234 -3.32 -10.03 -7.66
C TYR A 234 -4.26 -11.17 -8.06
N ASN A 235 -5.49 -10.86 -8.47
CA ASN A 235 -6.47 -11.88 -8.85
C ASN A 235 -6.15 -12.53 -10.21
N ARG A 236 -5.42 -11.84 -11.09
CA ARG A 236 -5.11 -12.32 -12.44
C ARG A 236 -3.83 -13.16 -12.52
N VAL A 237 -2.86 -12.93 -11.63
CA VAL A 237 -1.53 -13.55 -11.73
C VAL A 237 -1.31 -14.64 -10.68
N GLN A 238 -0.42 -15.58 -11.00
CA GLN A 238 -0.16 -16.76 -10.18
C GLN A 238 1.24 -16.69 -9.58
N ILE A 239 1.48 -17.51 -8.55
CA ILE A 239 2.87 -17.77 -8.12
C ILE A 239 3.58 -18.45 -9.31
N GLY A 240 4.80 -18.01 -9.60
CA GLY A 240 5.57 -18.41 -10.77
C GLY A 240 5.48 -17.43 -11.94
N THR A 241 4.50 -16.51 -11.97
CA THR A 241 4.39 -15.48 -13.01
C THR A 241 5.71 -14.72 -13.16
N LYS A 242 6.20 -14.63 -14.41
CA LYS A 242 7.43 -13.90 -14.75
C LYS A 242 7.20 -12.40 -14.64
N VAL A 243 8.22 -11.71 -14.14
CA VAL A 243 8.24 -10.25 -13.97
C VAL A 243 9.53 -9.71 -14.59
N HIS A 244 9.39 -8.89 -15.62
CA HIS A 244 10.51 -8.19 -16.26
C HIS A 244 10.49 -6.72 -15.87
N VAL A 245 11.64 -6.19 -15.44
CA VAL A 245 11.79 -4.79 -15.07
C VAL A 245 12.83 -4.11 -15.96
N ILE A 246 12.42 -3.02 -16.61
CA ILE A 246 13.14 -2.30 -17.68
C ILE A 246 13.13 -0.76 -17.52
#